data_AF-A0A5N6J006-F1
#
_entry.id   AF-A0A5N6J006-F1
#
_cell.length_a   1.000
_cell.length_b   1.000
_cell.length_c   1.000
_cell.angle_alpha   90.00
_cell.angle_beta   90.00
_cell.angle_gamma   90.00
#
_symmetry.space_group_name_H-M   'P 1'
#
loop_
_entity.id
_entity.type
_entity.pdbx_description
1 polymer ?
#
loop_
_entity_poly.entity_id
_entity_poly.type
_entity_poly.pdbx_seq_one_letter_code
_entity_poly.pdbx_strand_id
1 'polypeptide(L)'
;MAPNDSKLMPPPQGSPQKKRKMSAISSGNPSSKLTESSSGLFSETARSEIKRFAQWRCFACECSVPPDAAHVIEKHDSAVPRFIERKLLDFSINGIENGVSLCPNCHRMYGKVSTPGFTFFPLDIEFFIRKELEYREQIQSSGSVPTSRVPSSEDYRNFQVLSGRIPSGSAAGLYQRFFLQGYLPPRIAMSADRLLHEPVPWHGAPFGTFRRAFQVLGSPQVVVFPKTIKQQLETLRDLYYGEISTKEVVAPTRGPNTAPESGSGLGPGAGSGAGHPHAHTVSGDRQSSGREGSEWILGPQFTSAGAMQRYGPVIQSASSLKTA
;
A
#
# COMPACT_ATOMS: atom_id res chain seq x y z
N MET A 1 -60.77 40.22 57.96
CA MET A 1 -60.98 38.81 58.36
C MET A 1 -61.21 38.01 57.09
N ALA A 2 -60.39 36.98 56.89
CA ALA A 2 -60.30 36.07 55.74
C ALA A 2 -61.54 35.12 55.67
N PRO A 3 -61.70 34.14 54.71
CA PRO A 3 -60.64 33.53 53.89
C PRO A 3 -60.97 32.91 52.48
N ASN A 4 -59.90 32.55 51.76
CA ASN A 4 -59.56 31.27 51.07
C ASN A 4 -60.49 30.59 50.03
N ASP A 5 -60.02 29.74 49.11
CA ASP A 5 -58.68 29.39 48.56
C ASP A 5 -58.88 28.49 47.32
N SER A 6 -57.88 28.49 46.44
CA SER A 6 -57.78 27.68 45.22
C SER A 6 -57.15 26.29 45.45
N LYS A 7 -57.61 25.29 44.68
CA LYS A 7 -57.13 23.89 44.69
C LYS A 7 -55.89 23.65 43.81
N LEU A 8 -54.93 22.89 44.33
CA LEU A 8 -53.90 22.13 43.61
C LEU A 8 -53.83 20.70 44.18
N MET A 9 -53.69 19.68 43.32
CA MET A 9 -53.53 18.26 43.71
C MET A 9 -52.06 17.77 43.58
N PRO A 10 -51.60 16.82 44.44
CA PRO A 10 -50.28 16.19 44.39
C PRO A 10 -50.27 14.74 43.80
N PRO A 11 -49.09 14.08 43.64
CA PRO A 11 -48.85 12.93 42.75
C PRO A 11 -48.81 11.56 43.47
N PRO A 12 -48.74 10.41 42.75
CA PRO A 12 -48.61 9.09 43.36
C PRO A 12 -47.18 8.52 43.41
N GLN A 13 -47.04 7.62 44.39
CA GLN A 13 -45.85 7.06 45.04
C GLN A 13 -45.25 5.82 44.33
N GLY A 14 -43.97 5.54 44.62
CA GLY A 14 -43.27 4.30 44.24
C GLY A 14 -43.24 3.23 45.35
N SER A 15 -42.68 2.05 45.05
CA SER A 15 -42.11 1.04 45.98
C SER A 15 -41.48 -0.16 45.19
N PRO A 16 -40.90 -1.24 45.77
CA PRO A 16 -39.45 -1.40 46.00
C PRO A 16 -38.83 -2.72 45.44
N GLN A 17 -37.52 -2.78 45.16
CA GLN A 17 -36.83 -3.99 44.71
C GLN A 17 -36.03 -4.72 45.82
N LYS A 18 -36.33 -6.02 45.99
CA LYS A 18 -35.67 -6.99 46.89
C LYS A 18 -34.54 -7.74 46.17
N LYS A 19 -33.39 -7.91 46.86
CA LYS A 19 -32.28 -8.78 46.47
C LYS A 19 -32.58 -10.26 46.75
N ARG A 20 -32.23 -11.17 45.83
CA ARG A 20 -31.86 -12.57 46.14
C ARG A 20 -30.74 -13.05 45.23
N LYS A 21 -29.78 -13.76 45.83
CA LYS A 21 -28.64 -14.48 45.27
C LYS A 21 -29.00 -15.97 45.27
N MET A 22 -28.54 -16.75 44.27
CA MET A 22 -28.01 -18.13 44.38
C MET A 22 -27.77 -18.73 42.99
N SER A 23 -26.74 -19.56 42.91
CA SER A 23 -26.09 -20.21 41.76
C SER A 23 -26.52 -21.68 41.57
N ALA A 24 -26.53 -22.20 40.32
CA ALA A 24 -25.98 -23.53 39.91
C ALA A 24 -26.36 -23.94 38.46
N ILE A 25 -25.32 -24.16 37.64
CA ILE A 25 -25.04 -25.26 36.66
C ILE A 25 -26.22 -26.05 36.05
N SER A 26 -26.36 -26.05 34.70
CA SER A 26 -26.17 -27.23 33.82
C SER A 26 -26.42 -26.93 32.33
N SER A 27 -25.38 -27.20 31.53
CA SER A 27 -25.35 -27.89 30.22
C SER A 27 -26.34 -27.50 29.09
N GLY A 28 -25.77 -26.90 28.03
CA GLY A 28 -26.35 -26.83 26.68
C GLY A 28 -25.30 -26.33 25.68
N ASN A 29 -24.93 -27.18 24.71
CA ASN A 29 -23.77 -27.07 23.83
C ASN A 29 -23.66 -25.79 22.97
N PRO A 30 -22.43 -25.44 22.53
CA PRO A 30 -22.15 -24.23 21.76
C PRO A 30 -22.52 -24.45 20.30
N SER A 31 -23.58 -23.80 19.83
CA SER A 31 -23.81 -23.68 18.39
C SER A 31 -22.82 -22.67 17.85
N SER A 32 -21.81 -23.21 17.17
CA SER A 32 -20.82 -22.53 16.36
C SER A 32 -21.52 -21.60 15.37
N LYS A 33 -21.76 -20.34 15.78
CA LYS A 33 -21.78 -19.24 14.83
C LYS A 33 -20.37 -19.12 14.29
N LEU A 34 -20.17 -19.83 13.19
CA LEU A 34 -19.12 -19.64 12.22
C LEU A 34 -18.71 -18.17 12.25
N THR A 35 -17.51 -17.96 12.76
CA THR A 35 -16.66 -16.84 12.41
C THR A 35 -16.51 -16.91 10.89
N GLU A 36 -17.50 -16.37 10.18
CA GLU A 36 -17.33 -15.97 8.81
C GLU A 36 -16.12 -15.05 8.81
N SER A 37 -15.06 -15.57 8.20
CA SER A 37 -13.83 -14.88 7.94
C SER A 37 -14.13 -13.56 7.26
N SER A 38 -14.27 -12.50 8.06
CA SER A 38 -14.07 -11.11 7.64
C SER A 38 -12.58 -10.94 7.33
N SER A 39 -12.09 -11.70 6.37
CA SER A 39 -10.66 -11.76 6.09
C SER A 39 -10.19 -10.43 5.52
N GLY A 40 -11.09 -9.58 4.99
CA GLY A 40 -10.79 -8.37 4.20
C GLY A 40 -10.68 -7.05 4.96
N LEU A 41 -11.14 -6.97 6.20
CA LEU A 41 -11.27 -5.72 6.94
C LEU A 41 -10.37 -5.73 8.18
N PHE A 42 -9.88 -4.56 8.60
CA PHE A 42 -9.27 -4.40 9.91
C PHE A 42 -10.22 -4.94 10.99
N SER A 43 -9.66 -5.57 12.04
CA SER A 43 -10.46 -5.88 13.23
C SER A 43 -11.06 -4.60 13.80
N GLU A 44 -12.20 -4.69 14.49
CA GLU A 44 -12.82 -3.51 15.10
C GLU A 44 -11.88 -2.78 16.07
N THR A 45 -11.02 -3.53 16.77
CA THR A 45 -9.98 -3.01 17.65
C THR A 45 -8.93 -2.23 16.89
N ALA A 46 -8.36 -2.79 15.81
CA ALA A 46 -7.38 -2.10 14.97
C ALA A 46 -7.99 -0.85 14.32
N ARG A 47 -9.23 -0.95 13.84
CA ARG A 47 -9.98 0.15 13.23
C ARG A 47 -10.18 1.30 14.20
N SER A 48 -10.52 1.00 15.46
CA SER A 48 -10.68 2.00 16.52
C SER A 48 -9.35 2.64 16.89
N GLU A 49 -8.27 1.86 16.93
CA GLU A 49 -6.94 2.33 17.26
C GLU A 49 -6.36 3.27 16.19
N ILE A 50 -6.55 2.93 14.90
CA ILE A 50 -6.17 3.79 13.77
C ILE A 50 -6.89 5.14 13.86
N LYS A 51 -8.18 5.15 14.21
CA LYS A 51 -8.96 6.38 14.41
C LYS A 51 -8.48 7.16 15.63
N ARG A 52 -8.11 6.48 16.72
CA ARG A 52 -7.57 7.08 17.94
C ARG A 52 -6.28 7.86 17.66
N PHE A 53 -5.34 7.30 16.89
CA PHE A 53 -4.11 8.01 16.48
C PHE A 53 -4.39 9.30 15.71
N ALA A 54 -5.42 9.31 14.87
CA ALA A 54 -5.84 10.48 14.11
C ALA A 54 -6.83 11.39 14.87
N GLN A 55 -7.02 11.16 16.18
CA GLN A 55 -7.97 11.91 17.02
C GLN A 55 -9.39 11.96 16.43
N TRP A 56 -9.82 10.86 15.79
CA TRP A 56 -11.13 10.75 15.13
C TRP A 56 -11.36 11.76 13.99
N ARG A 57 -10.29 12.31 13.42
CA ARG A 57 -10.33 13.22 12.26
C ARG A 57 -9.79 12.53 11.02
N CYS A 58 -10.14 13.09 9.86
CA CYS A 58 -9.53 12.66 8.60
C CYS A 58 -8.07 13.09 8.56
N PHE A 59 -7.16 12.14 8.34
CA PHE A 59 -5.73 12.39 8.17
C PHE A 59 -5.43 13.35 7.00
N ALA A 60 -6.16 13.20 5.89
CA ALA A 60 -5.96 14.04 4.71
C ALA A 60 -6.44 15.48 4.93
N CYS A 61 -7.73 15.68 5.16
CA CYS A 61 -8.36 17.00 5.13
C CYS A 61 -8.75 17.56 6.51
N GLU A 62 -8.43 16.86 7.59
CA GLU A 62 -8.70 17.24 8.98
C GLU A 62 -10.17 17.48 9.34
N CYS A 63 -11.13 17.15 8.45
CA CYS A 63 -12.55 17.29 8.77
C CYS A 63 -12.99 16.31 9.87
N SER A 64 -13.99 16.71 10.65
CA SER A 64 -14.57 15.91 11.73
C SER A 64 -15.69 14.96 11.27
N VAL A 65 -15.92 14.82 9.96
CA VAL A 65 -16.82 13.78 9.43
C VAL A 65 -16.27 12.42 9.86
N PRO A 66 -17.08 11.53 10.47
CA PRO A 66 -16.62 10.26 11.02
C PRO A 66 -15.73 9.50 10.03
N PRO A 67 -14.42 9.38 10.30
CA PRO A 67 -13.51 8.71 9.37
C PRO A 67 -13.60 7.20 9.52
N ASP A 68 -13.13 6.50 8.50
CA ASP A 68 -12.88 5.07 8.56
C ASP A 68 -11.41 4.73 8.31
N ALA A 69 -10.99 3.53 8.73
CA ALA A 69 -9.63 3.08 8.48
C ALA A 69 -9.50 2.54 7.05
N ALA A 70 -8.60 3.13 6.28
CA ALA A 70 -8.20 2.66 4.97
C ALA A 70 -6.85 1.94 5.07
N HIS A 71 -6.67 0.89 4.27
CA HIS A 71 -5.38 0.25 4.12
C HIS A 71 -4.46 1.10 3.24
N VAL A 72 -3.21 1.30 3.67
CA VAL A 72 -2.22 2.02 2.88
C VAL A 72 -1.73 1.15 1.72
N ILE A 73 -1.31 -0.08 2.01
CA ILE A 73 -1.17 -1.16 1.04
C ILE A 73 -2.45 -1.98 1.08
N GLU A 74 -3.17 -2.03 -0.06
CA GLU A 74 -4.38 -2.85 -0.17
C GLU A 74 -4.08 -4.30 0.21
N LYS A 75 -4.98 -4.91 0.99
CA LYS A 75 -4.84 -6.32 1.39
C LYS A 75 -4.68 -7.26 0.18
N HIS A 76 -5.37 -6.93 -0.91
CA HIS A 76 -5.36 -7.70 -2.16
C HIS A 76 -4.37 -7.12 -3.20
N ASP A 77 -3.41 -6.29 -2.80
CA ASP A 77 -2.33 -5.87 -3.71
C ASP A 77 -1.51 -7.10 -4.11
N SER A 78 -1.57 -7.44 -5.40
CA SER A 78 -0.89 -8.60 -5.98
C SER A 78 0.63 -8.55 -5.83
N ALA A 79 1.21 -7.38 -5.51
CA ALA A 79 2.63 -7.22 -5.28
C ALA A 79 3.08 -7.56 -3.85
N VAL A 80 2.16 -7.77 -2.88
CA VAL A 80 2.49 -8.10 -1.49
C VAL A 80 3.47 -9.28 -1.36
N PRO A 81 3.28 -10.43 -2.03
CA PRO A 81 4.23 -11.54 -1.94
C PRO A 81 5.67 -11.15 -2.33
N ARG A 82 5.81 -10.28 -3.35
CA ARG A 82 7.13 -9.79 -3.79
C ARG A 82 7.76 -8.82 -2.80
N PHE A 83 6.95 -8.05 -2.06
CA PHE A 83 7.47 -7.18 -1.00
C PHE A 83 7.98 -8.00 0.19
N ILE A 84 7.30 -9.09 0.53
CA ILE A 84 7.75 -10.03 1.56
C ILE A 84 9.08 -10.68 1.15
N GLU A 85 9.15 -11.23 -0.07
CA GLU A 85 10.37 -11.85 -0.61
C GLU A 85 11.58 -10.90 -0.58
N ARG A 86 11.35 -9.62 -0.89
CA ARG A 86 12.37 -8.57 -0.88
C ARG A 86 12.64 -7.95 0.49
N LYS A 87 12.01 -8.45 1.55
CA LYS A 87 12.06 -7.91 2.93
C LYS A 87 11.68 -6.43 3.04
N LEU A 88 10.78 -5.96 2.19
CA LEU A 88 10.31 -4.57 2.17
C LEU A 88 9.10 -4.33 3.10
N LEU A 89 8.50 -5.38 3.64
CA LEU A 89 7.43 -5.28 4.63
C LEU A 89 7.97 -5.67 6.01
N ASP A 90 7.98 -4.72 6.92
CA ASP A 90 8.32 -4.88 8.34
C ASP A 90 7.09 -4.94 9.25
N PHE A 91 5.88 -4.92 8.66
CA PHE A 91 4.60 -4.88 9.37
C PHE A 91 3.57 -5.85 8.78
N SER A 92 2.52 -6.11 9.55
CA SER A 92 1.37 -6.92 9.09
C SER A 92 0.45 -6.09 8.18
N ILE A 93 0.02 -6.67 7.07
CA ILE A 93 -0.94 -6.03 6.15
C ILE A 93 -2.27 -5.68 6.85
N ASN A 94 -2.70 -6.47 7.84
CA ASN A 94 -3.89 -6.19 8.64
C ASN A 94 -3.57 -5.48 9.96
N GLY A 95 -2.31 -5.06 10.15
CA GLY A 95 -1.82 -4.35 11.33
C GLY A 95 -2.18 -2.87 11.29
N ILE A 96 -2.18 -2.24 12.47
CA ILE A 96 -2.48 -0.81 12.62
C ILE A 96 -1.50 0.07 11.83
N GLU A 97 -0.28 -0.42 11.62
CA GLU A 97 0.80 0.26 10.91
C GLU A 97 0.50 0.43 9.41
N ASN A 98 -0.40 -0.39 8.87
CA ASN A 98 -0.90 -0.25 7.49
C ASN A 98 -2.18 0.61 7.40
N GLY A 99 -2.59 1.24 8.50
CA GLY A 99 -3.88 1.93 8.61
C GLY A 99 -3.78 3.45 8.52
N VAL A 100 -4.70 4.07 7.78
CA VAL A 100 -4.88 5.53 7.77
C VAL A 100 -6.34 5.92 7.95
N SER A 101 -6.61 6.89 8.82
CA SER A 101 -7.96 7.39 9.11
C SER A 101 -8.42 8.40 8.04
N LEU A 102 -9.44 8.08 7.25
CA LEU A 102 -9.93 8.94 6.16
C LEU A 102 -11.44 9.14 6.23
N CYS A 103 -11.92 10.36 5.98
CA CYS A 103 -13.35 10.60 5.79
C CYS A 103 -13.83 9.95 4.47
N PRO A 104 -15.14 9.72 4.28
CA PRO A 104 -15.67 9.04 3.10
C PRO A 104 -15.19 9.63 1.76
N ASN A 105 -15.09 10.97 1.67
CA ASN A 105 -14.63 11.63 0.45
C ASN A 105 -13.13 11.36 0.18
N CYS A 106 -12.27 11.58 1.18
CA CYS A 106 -10.84 11.32 1.03
C CYS A 106 -10.54 9.83 0.83
N HIS A 107 -11.28 8.94 1.50
CA HIS A 107 -11.14 7.49 1.34
C HIS A 107 -11.42 7.06 -0.11
N ARG A 108 -12.52 7.55 -0.70
CA ARG A 108 -12.83 7.32 -2.12
C ARG A 108 -11.73 7.81 -3.05
N MET A 109 -11.15 8.97 -2.78
CA MET A 109 -10.10 9.55 -3.62
C MET A 109 -8.75 8.84 -3.45
N TYR A 110 -8.47 8.35 -2.26
CA TYR A 110 -7.28 7.57 -1.94
C TYR A 110 -7.31 6.18 -2.58
N GLY A 111 -8.47 5.50 -2.57
CA GLY A 111 -8.61 4.13 -3.08
C GLY A 111 -8.56 3.99 -4.61
N LYS A 112 -8.49 5.07 -5.39
CA LYS A 112 -8.39 5.00 -6.86
C LYS A 112 -7.02 4.47 -7.26
N VAL A 113 -6.98 3.30 -7.89
CA VAL A 113 -5.72 2.61 -8.26
C VAL A 113 -4.94 3.35 -9.35
N SER A 114 -5.60 3.75 -10.43
CA SER A 114 -4.94 4.36 -11.61
C SER A 114 -4.74 5.87 -11.49
N THR A 115 -5.63 6.53 -10.74
CA THR A 115 -5.69 8.00 -10.65
C THR A 115 -6.04 8.43 -9.21
N PRO A 116 -5.16 8.13 -8.24
CA PRO A 116 -5.37 8.58 -6.87
C PRO A 116 -5.55 10.10 -6.84
N GLY A 117 -6.53 10.56 -6.05
CA GLY A 117 -6.73 11.98 -5.78
C GLY A 117 -5.89 12.47 -4.60
N PHE A 118 -5.36 11.56 -3.78
CA PHE A 118 -4.60 11.87 -2.59
C PHE A 118 -3.50 10.83 -2.38
N THR A 119 -2.34 11.28 -1.96
CA THR A 119 -1.26 10.42 -1.46
C THR A 119 -0.51 11.18 -0.36
N PHE A 120 0.29 10.44 0.40
CA PHE A 120 1.21 11.00 1.38
C PHE A 120 2.40 10.06 1.50
N PHE A 121 3.52 10.57 2.00
CA PHE A 121 4.75 9.80 2.25
C PHE A 121 5.67 10.59 3.20
N PRO A 122 6.72 9.96 3.76
CA PRO A 122 7.64 10.61 4.68
C PRO A 122 8.20 11.91 4.13
N LEU A 123 8.31 12.90 5.00
CA LEU A 123 8.94 14.18 4.68
C LEU A 123 10.41 14.00 4.24
N ASP A 124 11.14 13.09 4.88
CA ASP A 124 12.58 12.90 4.68
C ASP A 124 12.91 11.68 3.82
N ILE A 125 12.56 11.72 2.52
CA ILE A 125 12.85 10.62 1.58
C ILE A 125 14.35 10.25 1.57
N GLU A 126 15.21 11.25 1.71
CA GLU A 126 16.67 11.08 1.74
C GLU A 126 17.16 10.15 2.87
N PHE A 127 16.46 10.14 4.02
CA PHE A 127 16.79 9.21 5.10
C PHE A 127 16.63 7.76 4.65
N PHE A 128 15.56 7.45 3.90
CA PHE A 128 15.28 6.11 3.40
C PHE A 128 16.24 5.71 2.27
N ILE A 129 16.60 6.65 1.39
CA ILE A 129 17.63 6.43 0.36
C ILE A 129 18.95 6.02 1.01
N ARG A 130 19.41 6.80 2.01
CA ARG A 130 20.67 6.52 2.71
C ARG A 130 20.64 5.16 3.43
N LYS A 131 19.54 4.84 4.09
CA LYS A 131 19.37 3.56 4.79
C LYS A 131 19.41 2.36 3.85
N GLU A 132 18.81 2.47 2.67
CA GLU A 132 18.86 1.42 1.65
C GLU A 132 20.27 1.29 1.03
N LEU A 133 21.00 2.39 0.86
CA LEU A 133 22.41 2.34 0.44
C LEU A 133 23.29 1.66 1.50
N GLU A 134 23.14 2.01 2.78
CA GLU A 134 23.83 1.37 3.91
C GLU A 134 23.53 -0.15 3.94
N TYR A 135 22.27 -0.54 3.75
CA TYR A 135 21.87 -1.94 3.67
C TYR A 135 22.56 -2.70 2.53
N ARG A 136 22.61 -2.09 1.34
CA ARG A 136 23.27 -2.68 0.15
C ARG A 136 24.78 -2.82 0.35
N GLU A 137 25.43 -1.83 0.96
CA GLU A 137 26.84 -1.88 1.30
C GLU A 137 27.16 -2.99 2.31
N GLN A 138 26.30 -3.18 3.31
CA GLN A 138 26.44 -4.27 4.28
C GLN A 138 26.36 -5.65 3.61
N ILE A 139 25.43 -5.85 2.68
CA ILE A 139 25.35 -7.12 1.92
C ILE A 139 26.61 -7.34 1.10
N GLN A 140 27.11 -6.29 0.42
CA GLN A 140 28.30 -6.41 -0.42
C GLN A 140 29.58 -6.66 0.35
N SER A 141 29.72 -6.05 1.54
CA SER A 141 30.93 -6.16 2.37
C SER A 141 30.97 -7.40 3.25
N SER A 142 29.84 -7.76 3.87
CA SER A 142 29.77 -8.87 4.83
C SER A 142 29.28 -10.18 4.22
N GLY A 143 28.62 -10.14 3.05
CA GLY A 143 27.90 -11.28 2.48
C GLY A 143 26.68 -11.72 3.31
N SER A 144 26.42 -11.08 4.45
CA SER A 144 25.30 -11.37 5.33
C SER A 144 24.10 -10.50 4.95
N VAL A 145 22.90 -11.08 4.98
CA VAL A 145 21.65 -10.35 4.71
C VAL A 145 21.08 -9.86 6.03
N PRO A 146 21.04 -8.54 6.28
CA PRO A 146 20.44 -8.01 7.51
C PRO A 146 18.98 -8.46 7.68
N THR A 147 18.54 -8.52 8.94
CA THR A 147 17.18 -8.94 9.31
C THR A 147 16.14 -7.97 8.79
N SER A 148 16.38 -6.66 8.96
CA SER A 148 15.52 -5.60 8.43
C SER A 148 16.21 -4.87 7.28
N ARG A 149 15.47 -4.63 6.22
CA ARG A 149 15.92 -3.84 5.06
C ARG A 149 15.39 -2.40 5.11
N VAL A 150 14.12 -2.25 5.45
CA VAL A 150 13.45 -0.94 5.48
C VAL A 150 13.41 -0.38 6.90
N PRO A 151 13.59 0.94 7.09
CA PRO A 151 13.38 1.56 8.38
C PRO A 151 11.93 1.45 8.85
N SER A 152 11.76 1.09 10.12
CA SER A 152 10.45 1.04 10.76
C SER A 152 9.88 2.45 11.03
N SER A 153 8.61 2.52 11.44
CA SER A 153 8.00 3.78 11.89
C SER A 153 8.73 4.37 13.11
N GLU A 154 9.26 3.51 13.99
CA GLU A 154 10.07 3.90 15.13
C GLU A 154 11.44 4.43 14.71
N ASP A 155 12.14 3.76 13.78
CA ASP A 155 13.43 4.23 13.27
C ASP A 155 13.31 5.62 12.65
N TYR A 156 12.26 5.83 11.85
CA TYR A 156 12.00 7.11 11.21
C TYR A 156 11.66 8.22 12.22
N ARG A 157 10.80 7.92 13.20
CA ARG A 157 10.51 8.84 14.30
C ARG A 157 11.77 9.21 15.06
N ASN A 158 12.59 8.22 15.43
CA ASN A 158 13.83 8.43 16.19
C ASN A 158 14.82 9.30 15.40
N PHE A 159 14.95 9.08 14.09
CA PHE A 159 15.73 9.96 13.22
C PHE A 159 15.26 11.42 13.28
N GLN A 160 13.95 11.66 13.25
CA GLN A 160 13.40 13.01 13.34
C GLN A 160 13.57 13.65 14.71
N VAL A 161 13.50 12.87 15.79
CA VAL A 161 13.83 13.33 17.15
C VAL A 161 15.30 13.74 17.23
N LEU A 162 16.22 12.87 16.78
CA LEU A 162 17.66 13.11 16.84
C LEU A 162 18.10 14.29 15.98
N SER A 163 17.40 14.55 14.87
CA SER A 163 17.64 15.71 14.00
C SER A 163 16.94 16.99 14.47
N GLY A 164 16.24 16.96 15.60
CA GLY A 164 15.54 18.12 16.16
C GLY A 164 14.30 18.55 15.37
N ARG A 165 13.79 17.70 14.47
CA ARG A 165 12.59 18.00 13.66
C ARG A 165 11.29 17.81 14.42
N ILE A 166 11.27 16.89 15.37
CA ILE A 166 10.12 16.66 16.26
C ILE A 166 10.58 16.53 17.72
N PRO A 167 9.75 16.90 18.71
CA PRO A 167 10.06 16.71 20.12
C PRO A 167 10.26 15.23 20.50
N SER A 168 11.11 14.95 21.50
CA SER A 168 11.40 13.57 21.96
C SER A 168 10.20 12.77 22.48
N GLY A 169 9.11 13.43 22.85
CA GLY A 169 7.86 12.78 23.27
C GLY A 169 6.86 12.53 22.14
N SER A 170 7.23 12.78 20.88
CA SER A 170 6.33 12.61 19.73
C SER A 170 6.01 11.14 19.51
N ALA A 171 4.75 10.83 19.22
CA ALA A 171 4.30 9.45 19.01
C ALA A 171 4.61 8.91 17.59
N ALA A 172 4.92 9.78 16.64
CA ALA A 172 4.94 9.45 15.21
C ALA A 172 5.90 10.36 14.42
N GLY A 173 6.37 9.89 13.27
CA GLY A 173 7.12 10.69 12.31
C GLY A 173 6.21 11.56 11.44
N LEU A 174 6.78 12.58 10.80
CA LEU A 174 6.09 13.54 9.93
C LEU A 174 6.02 13.07 8.47
N TYR A 175 4.85 13.26 7.87
CA TYR A 175 4.52 12.90 6.51
C TYR A 175 3.97 14.10 5.75
N GLN A 176 4.39 14.24 4.50
CA GLN A 176 3.88 15.27 3.60
C GLN A 176 2.62 14.75 2.89
N ARG A 177 1.58 15.59 2.86
CA ARG A 177 0.33 15.32 2.14
C ARG A 177 0.40 15.90 0.73
N PHE A 178 -0.12 15.16 -0.24
CA PHE A 178 -0.24 15.60 -1.63
C PHE A 178 -1.65 15.35 -2.14
N PHE A 179 -2.33 16.43 -2.52
CA PHE A 179 -3.63 16.38 -3.18
C PHE A 179 -3.41 16.46 -4.69
N LEU A 180 -3.66 15.33 -5.36
CA LEU A 180 -3.43 15.13 -6.77
C LEU A 180 -4.63 15.59 -7.62
N GLN A 181 -5.79 15.80 -6.99
CA GLN A 181 -7.01 16.30 -7.62
C GLN A 181 -7.66 17.36 -6.72
N GLY A 182 -8.29 18.37 -7.32
CA GLY A 182 -9.05 19.39 -6.61
C GLY A 182 -10.43 18.88 -6.17
N TYR A 183 -10.48 18.00 -5.16
CA TYR A 183 -11.73 17.41 -4.65
C TYR A 183 -12.13 17.91 -3.26
N LEU A 184 -11.30 18.75 -2.64
CA LEU A 184 -11.59 19.34 -1.35
C LEU A 184 -12.66 20.44 -1.49
N PRO A 185 -13.68 20.48 -0.62
CA PRO A 185 -14.70 21.51 -0.67
C PRO A 185 -14.09 22.90 -0.32
N PRO A 186 -14.64 24.00 -0.87
CA PRO A 186 -14.09 25.36 -0.67
C PRO A 186 -13.93 25.78 0.81
N ARG A 187 -14.81 25.30 1.70
CA ARG A 187 -14.73 25.60 3.14
C ARG A 187 -13.51 24.99 3.83
N ILE A 188 -13.00 23.87 3.33
CA ILE A 188 -11.73 23.27 3.79
C ILE A 188 -10.54 23.96 3.10
N ALA A 189 -10.76 24.50 1.89
CA ALA A 189 -9.73 25.17 1.13
C ALA A 189 -9.27 26.52 1.73
N MET A 190 -10.05 27.17 2.60
CA MET A 190 -9.57 28.38 3.31
C MET A 190 -8.45 28.09 4.32
N SER A 191 -8.29 26.83 4.75
CA SER A 191 -7.11 26.32 5.45
C SER A 191 -6.18 25.50 4.53
N ALA A 192 -6.32 25.63 3.20
CA ALA A 192 -5.59 24.82 2.23
C ALA A 192 -4.08 24.98 2.37
N ASP A 193 -3.58 26.20 2.54
CA ASP A 193 -2.13 26.43 2.62
C ASP A 193 -1.51 25.59 3.75
N ARG A 194 -2.17 25.55 4.92
CA ARG A 194 -1.76 24.69 6.03
C ARG A 194 -1.86 23.21 5.65
N LEU A 195 -2.98 22.77 5.06
CA LEU A 195 -3.17 21.37 4.65
C LEU A 195 -2.17 20.90 3.58
N LEU A 196 -1.75 21.81 2.70
CA LEU A 196 -0.86 21.56 1.57
C LEU A 196 0.61 21.60 1.97
N HIS A 197 0.98 22.46 2.93
CA HIS A 197 2.37 22.70 3.28
C HIS A 197 2.79 22.10 4.62
N GLU A 198 1.88 21.95 5.58
CA GLU A 198 2.24 21.44 6.90
C GLU A 198 2.30 19.90 6.90
N PRO A 199 3.47 19.31 7.21
CA PRO A 199 3.60 17.88 7.43
C PRO A 199 2.79 17.45 8.65
N VAL A 200 2.24 16.24 8.62
CA VAL A 200 1.41 15.70 9.70
C VAL A 200 1.99 14.42 10.28
N PRO A 201 1.84 14.20 11.60
CA PRO A 201 2.28 12.96 12.22
C PRO A 201 1.43 11.78 11.75
N TRP A 202 2.07 10.68 11.39
CA TRP A 202 1.42 9.39 11.12
C TRP A 202 2.21 8.23 11.72
N HIS A 203 1.49 7.33 12.37
CA HIS A 203 2.06 6.24 13.19
C HIS A 203 2.51 5.03 12.36
N GLY A 204 2.07 4.92 11.11
CA GLY A 204 2.23 3.72 10.32
C GLY A 204 3.60 3.57 9.66
N ALA A 205 3.76 2.43 9.00
CA ALA A 205 5.02 1.99 8.43
C ALA A 205 5.35 2.79 7.15
N PRO A 206 6.54 3.41 7.05
CA PRO A 206 6.91 4.26 5.93
C PRO A 206 6.80 3.59 4.56
N PHE A 207 7.22 2.32 4.44
CA PHE A 207 7.25 1.62 3.15
C PHE A 207 5.88 1.58 2.46
N GLY A 208 4.78 1.40 3.22
CA GLY A 208 3.45 1.35 2.64
C GLY A 208 3.08 2.62 1.89
N THR A 209 3.49 3.77 2.40
CA THR A 209 3.23 5.05 1.75
C THR A 209 4.08 5.26 0.50
N PHE A 210 5.32 4.75 0.48
CA PHE A 210 6.16 4.77 -0.72
C PHE A 210 5.59 3.89 -1.82
N ARG A 211 5.04 2.71 -1.50
CA ARG A 211 4.35 1.86 -2.48
C ARG A 211 3.28 2.65 -3.25
N ARG A 212 2.48 3.48 -2.56
CA ARG A 212 1.50 4.37 -3.20
C ARG A 212 2.17 5.50 -3.98
N ALA A 213 3.19 6.15 -3.41
CA ALA A 213 3.92 7.21 -4.11
C ALA A 213 4.53 6.73 -5.45
N PHE A 214 5.04 5.50 -5.50
CA PHE A 214 5.58 4.91 -6.72
C PHE A 214 4.50 4.63 -7.78
N GLN A 215 3.26 4.33 -7.39
CA GLN A 215 2.14 4.26 -8.34
C GLN A 215 1.87 5.63 -8.96
N VAL A 216 1.95 6.69 -8.17
CA VAL A 216 1.77 8.07 -8.66
C VAL A 216 2.86 8.46 -9.64
N LEU A 217 4.11 8.05 -9.43
CA LEU A 217 5.22 8.27 -10.38
C LEU A 217 4.91 7.71 -11.79
N GLY A 218 4.20 6.57 -11.86
CA GLY A 218 3.78 5.96 -13.12
C GLY A 218 2.52 6.56 -13.74
N SER A 219 1.98 7.63 -13.16
CA SER A 219 0.72 8.25 -13.59
C SER A 219 0.91 9.70 -14.05
N PRO A 220 -0.01 10.27 -14.85
CA PRO A 220 0.04 11.70 -15.24
C PRO A 220 0.04 12.66 -14.03
N GLN A 221 -0.45 12.20 -12.87
CA GLN A 221 -0.50 12.98 -11.63
C GLN A 221 0.87 13.27 -11.02
N VAL A 222 1.93 12.62 -11.52
CA VAL A 222 3.31 12.91 -11.15
C VAL A 222 3.66 14.40 -11.35
N VAL A 223 2.95 15.13 -12.21
CA VAL A 223 3.15 16.58 -12.42
C VAL A 223 3.06 17.40 -11.13
N VAL A 224 2.26 16.94 -10.15
CA VAL A 224 2.03 17.65 -8.87
C VAL A 224 3.26 17.63 -7.96
N PHE A 225 4.16 16.66 -8.10
CA PHE A 225 5.34 16.60 -7.25
C PHE A 225 6.40 17.64 -7.67
N PRO A 226 7.10 18.27 -6.72
CA PRO A 226 8.31 19.02 -7.02
C PRO A 226 9.38 18.14 -7.68
N LYS A 227 10.20 18.72 -8.57
CA LYS A 227 11.25 17.97 -9.30
C LYS A 227 12.16 17.17 -8.36
N THR A 228 12.61 17.78 -7.27
CA THR A 228 13.47 17.13 -6.26
C THR A 228 12.81 15.89 -5.65
N ILE A 229 11.52 16.00 -5.28
CA ILE A 229 10.76 14.88 -4.72
C ILE A 229 10.61 13.75 -5.74
N LYS A 230 10.35 14.06 -7.02
CA LYS A 230 10.29 13.05 -8.09
C LYS A 230 11.59 12.26 -8.17
N GLN A 231 12.72 12.97 -8.24
CA GLN A 231 14.05 12.36 -8.34
C GLN A 231 14.38 11.47 -7.14
N GLN A 232 14.03 11.92 -5.92
CA GLN A 232 14.22 11.12 -4.72
C GLN A 232 13.33 9.86 -4.71
N LEU A 233 12.05 9.99 -5.10
CA LEU A 233 11.16 8.83 -5.18
C LEU A 233 11.58 7.85 -6.28
N GLU A 234 12.05 8.34 -7.43
CA GLU A 234 12.62 7.50 -8.51
C GLU A 234 13.85 6.75 -8.02
N THR A 235 14.80 7.46 -7.40
CA THR A 235 15.99 6.86 -6.80
C THR A 235 15.63 5.79 -5.78
N LEU A 236 14.72 6.09 -4.86
CA LEU A 236 14.29 5.15 -3.82
C LEU A 236 13.57 3.93 -4.41
N ARG A 237 12.70 4.13 -5.42
CA ARG A 237 12.02 3.04 -6.13
C ARG A 237 13.04 2.11 -6.78
N ASP A 238 14.02 2.67 -7.47
CA ASP A 238 15.04 1.91 -8.19
C ASP A 238 15.95 1.18 -7.20
N LEU A 239 16.25 1.77 -6.04
CA LEU A 239 16.96 1.09 -4.95
C LEU A 239 16.12 -0.03 -4.29
N TYR A 240 14.82 0.14 -4.09
CA TYR A 240 13.99 -0.93 -3.51
C TYR A 240 13.74 -2.08 -4.49
N TYR A 241 13.57 -1.79 -5.78
CA TYR A 241 13.14 -2.77 -6.77
C TYR A 241 14.24 -3.29 -7.69
N GLY A 242 15.36 -2.56 -7.80
CA GLY A 242 16.53 -2.97 -8.56
C GLY A 242 17.30 -4.08 -7.86
N GLU A 243 18.07 -4.82 -8.65
CA GLU A 243 18.89 -5.92 -8.15
C GLU A 243 20.00 -5.39 -7.21
N ILE A 244 20.33 -6.21 -6.23
CA ILE A 244 21.53 -6.02 -5.41
C ILE A 244 22.58 -6.87 -6.11
N SER A 245 23.51 -6.23 -6.82
CA SER A 245 24.63 -6.94 -7.44
C SER A 245 25.48 -7.58 -6.34
N THR A 246 25.21 -8.84 -6.02
CA THR A 246 26.16 -9.68 -5.30
C THR A 246 27.30 -9.90 -6.28
N LYS A 247 28.42 -9.18 -6.14
CA LYS A 247 29.64 -9.62 -6.80
C LYS A 247 29.81 -11.09 -6.44
N GLU A 248 29.85 -11.94 -7.46
CA GLU A 248 30.01 -13.37 -7.30
C GLU A 248 31.14 -13.60 -6.31
N VAL A 249 30.80 -14.09 -5.12
CA VAL A 249 31.78 -14.74 -4.26
C VAL A 249 32.14 -15.98 -5.05
N VAL A 250 33.18 -15.86 -5.87
CA VAL A 250 33.83 -16.98 -6.54
C VAL A 250 34.12 -17.96 -5.42
N ALA A 251 33.29 -19.00 -5.32
CA ALA A 251 33.59 -20.14 -4.49
C ALA A 251 35.00 -20.58 -4.92
N PRO A 252 35.95 -20.79 -3.99
CA PRO A 252 37.23 -21.33 -4.38
C PRO A 252 36.94 -22.70 -4.98
N THR A 253 37.05 -22.77 -6.31
CA THR A 253 36.97 -24.01 -7.07
C THR A 253 38.04 -24.90 -6.48
N ARG A 254 37.62 -25.84 -5.63
CA ARG A 254 38.47 -26.88 -5.09
C ARG A 254 38.71 -27.86 -6.24
N GLY A 255 39.66 -27.49 -7.11
CA GLY A 255 40.24 -28.33 -8.14
C GLY A 255 41.57 -28.95 -7.67
N PRO A 256 41.96 -30.09 -8.23
CA PRO A 256 42.66 -31.15 -7.50
C PRO A 256 44.18 -31.00 -7.52
N ASN A 257 44.82 -31.47 -6.44
CA ASN A 257 46.24 -31.80 -6.40
C ASN A 257 46.61 -32.66 -7.63
N THR A 258 47.43 -32.12 -8.52
CA THR A 258 48.35 -32.91 -9.35
C THR A 258 49.64 -32.14 -9.51
N ALA A 259 50.73 -32.81 -9.13
CA ALA A 259 52.11 -32.34 -9.19
C ALA A 259 52.64 -32.39 -10.66
N PRO A 260 53.83 -31.84 -10.94
CA PRO A 260 54.25 -31.49 -12.29
C PRO A 260 55.02 -32.63 -12.97
N GLU A 261 54.80 -32.82 -14.27
CA GLU A 261 55.75 -33.52 -15.14
C GLU A 261 56.11 -32.68 -16.37
N SER A 262 57.41 -32.48 -16.50
CA SER A 262 58.14 -31.93 -17.64
C SER A 262 58.08 -32.88 -18.84
N GLY A 263 58.05 -32.34 -20.07
CA GLY A 263 58.20 -33.20 -21.26
C GLY A 263 58.08 -32.47 -22.60
N SER A 264 59.24 -32.07 -23.12
CA SER A 264 59.56 -31.44 -24.40
C SER A 264 59.12 -32.23 -25.66
N GLY A 265 58.87 -31.55 -26.80
CA GLY A 265 59.03 -32.18 -28.13
C GLY A 265 58.19 -31.66 -29.32
N LEU A 266 58.75 -30.67 -30.04
CA LEU A 266 58.80 -30.37 -31.50
C LEU A 266 57.80 -31.01 -32.52
N GLY A 267 57.28 -30.16 -33.45
CA GLY A 267 56.25 -30.40 -34.52
C GLY A 267 56.71 -31.14 -35.79
N PRO A 268 56.34 -30.77 -37.05
CA PRO A 268 55.35 -29.81 -37.58
C PRO A 268 54.37 -30.41 -38.64
N GLY A 269 53.37 -29.65 -39.11
CA GLY A 269 52.54 -30.03 -40.27
C GLY A 269 51.54 -28.96 -40.71
N ALA A 270 51.79 -28.38 -41.90
CA ALA A 270 51.06 -27.28 -42.51
C ALA A 270 49.71 -27.68 -43.12
N GLY A 271 48.79 -26.71 -43.25
CA GLY A 271 47.55 -26.86 -44.00
C GLY A 271 46.65 -25.63 -43.94
N SER A 272 46.79 -24.77 -44.95
CA SER A 272 46.14 -23.48 -45.18
C SER A 272 44.61 -23.49 -45.27
N GLY A 273 43.96 -22.37 -44.94
CA GLY A 273 42.58 -22.09 -45.32
C GLY A 273 42.01 -20.82 -44.69
N ALA A 274 42.12 -19.70 -45.40
CA ALA A 274 41.66 -18.37 -45.01
C ALA A 274 40.12 -18.22 -45.03
N GLY A 275 39.59 -17.31 -44.20
CA GLY A 275 38.25 -16.73 -44.39
C GLY A 275 37.53 -16.29 -43.11
N HIS A 276 37.64 -15.02 -42.76
CA HIS A 276 36.76 -14.27 -41.84
C HIS A 276 36.15 -13.10 -42.64
N PRO A 277 35.14 -12.37 -42.12
CA PRO A 277 33.94 -12.78 -41.37
C PRO A 277 32.68 -12.08 -41.95
N HIS A 278 31.47 -12.40 -41.49
CA HIS A 278 30.40 -11.40 -41.32
C HIS A 278 29.25 -11.94 -40.46
N ALA A 279 28.65 -11.00 -39.73
CA ALA A 279 27.75 -11.16 -38.60
C ALA A 279 26.26 -11.07 -38.97
N HIS A 280 25.42 -11.28 -37.93
CA HIS A 280 24.00 -10.96 -37.76
C HIS A 280 22.96 -11.95 -38.32
N THR A 281 21.76 -12.17 -37.76
CA THR A 281 21.10 -12.10 -36.43
C THR A 281 19.68 -12.70 -36.67
N VAL A 282 19.03 -13.16 -35.60
CA VAL A 282 17.57 -13.27 -35.34
C VAL A 282 16.81 -14.51 -35.83
N SER A 283 16.36 -15.28 -34.83
CA SER A 283 15.03 -15.87 -34.56
C SER A 283 13.88 -15.44 -35.50
N GLY A 284 12.82 -16.20 -35.74
CA GLY A 284 12.16 -17.23 -34.95
C GLY A 284 10.66 -17.05 -35.19
N ASP A 285 10.05 -18.09 -35.77
CA ASP A 285 8.64 -18.20 -36.10
C ASP A 285 7.75 -18.43 -34.85
N ARG A 286 6.45 -18.15 -35.07
CA ARG A 286 5.23 -18.75 -34.48
C ARG A 286 4.38 -17.99 -33.45
N GLN A 287 3.18 -17.70 -33.96
CA GLN A 287 1.90 -17.40 -33.32
C GLN A 287 1.33 -18.55 -32.46
N SER A 288 0.24 -18.18 -31.74
CA SER A 288 -0.86 -19.00 -31.17
C SER A 288 -0.72 -19.22 -29.66
N SER A 289 -1.69 -18.99 -28.77
CA SER A 289 -3.13 -18.62 -28.81
C SER A 289 -3.63 -18.63 -27.35
N GLY A 290 -4.58 -17.78 -26.94
CA GLY A 290 -5.34 -18.05 -25.71
C GLY A 290 -6.11 -16.91 -25.02
N ARG A 291 -7.34 -16.66 -25.48
CA ARG A 291 -8.56 -16.21 -24.75
C ARG A 291 -8.57 -14.86 -23.98
N GLU A 292 -8.97 -13.81 -24.71
CA GLU A 292 -9.95 -12.78 -24.27
C GLU A 292 -11.33 -13.43 -24.07
N GLY A 293 -12.29 -12.95 -23.26
CA GLY A 293 -12.59 -11.59 -22.83
C GLY A 293 -14.02 -11.27 -23.30
N SER A 294 -14.95 -11.02 -22.39
CA SER A 294 -16.27 -10.44 -22.70
C SER A 294 -16.26 -8.97 -22.33
N GLU A 295 -15.40 -8.19 -22.98
CA GLU A 295 -15.37 -6.73 -22.86
C GLU A 295 -16.02 -6.13 -24.11
N TRP A 296 -17.23 -5.59 -23.92
CA TRP A 296 -17.97 -4.96 -25.01
C TRP A 296 -17.51 -3.50 -25.15
N ILE A 297 -16.71 -3.21 -26.17
CA ILE A 297 -16.32 -1.85 -26.55
C ILE A 297 -16.91 -1.53 -27.92
N LEU A 298 -17.97 -0.70 -27.94
CA LEU A 298 -18.35 -0.01 -29.17
C LEU A 298 -17.55 1.29 -29.20
N GLY A 299 -16.58 1.36 -30.11
CA GLY A 299 -15.68 2.51 -30.25
C GLY A 299 -16.41 3.83 -30.52
N PRO A 300 -15.72 4.98 -30.37
CA PRO A 300 -16.30 6.33 -30.35
C PRO A 300 -17.05 6.73 -31.63
N GLN A 301 -16.93 5.97 -32.71
CA GLN A 301 -17.62 6.15 -33.98
C GLN A 301 -19.03 5.55 -34.06
N PHE A 302 -19.50 4.81 -33.04
CA PHE A 302 -20.83 4.20 -33.06
C PHE A 302 -21.89 5.10 -32.41
N THR A 303 -22.88 5.52 -33.19
CA THR A 303 -24.07 6.17 -32.64
C THR A 303 -24.98 5.14 -31.96
N SER A 304 -25.69 5.56 -30.91
CA SER A 304 -26.60 4.69 -30.16
C SER A 304 -27.67 4.05 -31.05
N ALA A 305 -28.11 4.77 -32.11
CA ALA A 305 -29.04 4.24 -33.11
C ALA A 305 -28.44 3.09 -33.94
N GLY A 306 -27.18 3.22 -34.38
CA GLY A 306 -26.48 2.17 -35.13
C GLY A 306 -26.22 0.92 -34.28
N ALA A 307 -25.95 1.11 -32.98
CA ALA A 307 -25.82 0.00 -32.03
C ALA A 307 -27.15 -0.74 -31.81
N MET A 308 -28.25 0.00 -31.62
CA MET A 308 -29.58 -0.58 -31.42
C MET A 308 -30.07 -1.36 -32.64
N GLN A 309 -29.81 -0.87 -33.85
CA GLN A 309 -30.25 -1.54 -35.08
C GLN A 309 -29.48 -2.85 -35.33
N ARG A 310 -28.20 -2.91 -34.94
CA ARG A 310 -27.33 -4.05 -35.19
C ARG A 310 -27.45 -5.16 -34.14
N TYR A 311 -27.67 -4.79 -32.88
CA TYR A 311 -27.69 -5.74 -31.76
C TYR A 311 -29.09 -5.91 -31.13
N GLY A 312 -30.06 -5.04 -31.45
CA GLY A 312 -31.43 -5.14 -30.98
C GLY A 312 -32.09 -6.51 -31.23
N PRO A 313 -31.96 -7.11 -32.43
CA PRO A 313 -32.54 -8.43 -32.71
C PRO A 313 -31.92 -9.57 -31.88
N VAL A 314 -30.65 -9.46 -31.49
CA VAL A 314 -29.94 -10.48 -30.69
C VAL A 314 -30.36 -10.40 -29.22
N ILE A 315 -30.66 -9.19 -28.72
CA ILE A 315 -31.14 -8.98 -27.36
C ILE A 315 -32.58 -9.49 -27.22
N GLN A 316 -33.43 -9.28 -28.23
CA GLN A 316 -34.83 -9.72 -28.20
C GLN A 316 -34.98 -11.25 -28.29
N SER A 317 -34.13 -11.93 -29.06
CA SER A 317 -34.13 -13.39 -29.13
C SER A 317 -33.60 -14.06 -27.85
N ALA A 318 -32.68 -13.41 -27.12
CA ALA A 318 -32.19 -13.90 -25.83
C ALA A 318 -33.22 -13.78 -24.70
N SER A 319 -34.14 -12.80 -24.76
CA SER A 319 -35.24 -12.67 -23.79
C SER A 319 -36.33 -13.75 -23.94
N SER A 320 -36.56 -14.25 -25.15
CA SER A 320 -37.57 -15.29 -25.42
C SER A 320 -37.14 -16.69 -24.97
N LEU A 321 -35.85 -16.92 -24.72
CA LEU A 321 -35.30 -18.20 -24.24
C LEU A 321 -35.34 -18.38 -22.72
N LYS A 322 -35.79 -17.37 -21.96
CA LYS A 322 -35.94 -17.45 -20.49
C LYS A 322 -37.39 -17.69 -20.03
N THR A 323 -38.32 -17.91 -20.95
CA THR A 323 -39.74 -18.14 -20.64
C THR A 323 -40.30 -19.44 -21.24
N ALA A 324 -39.42 -20.38 -21.60
CA ALA A 324 -39.78 -21.75 -21.94
C ALA A 324 -39.31 -22.71 -20.84
#